data_AF-A0A0T6BBS5-F1
#
_entry.id   AF-A0A0T6BBS5-F1
#
_cell.length_a   1.000
_cell.length_b   1.000
_cell.length_c   1.000
_cell.angle_alpha   90.00
_cell.angle_beta   90.00
_cell.angle_gamma   90.00
#
_symmetry.space_group_name_H-M   'P 1'
#
loop_
_entity.id
_entity.type
_entity.pdbx_description
1 polymer ?
#
loop_
_entity_poly.entity_id
_entity_poly.type
_entity_poly.pdbx_seq_one_letter_code
_entity_poly.pdbx_strand_id
1 'polypeptide(L)'
;GYSNYRYKTIMVLPKSNTTIFIFTKVEIIMIILISGGAINFKILKRTADFNLSDAEINSNPVQQTKPLPIPKRSKLFLEQSMRERQNATEMHQAFQKDLIRLRLTAARAMVQMHSDQSGIGNEQELVKLSAQVLGLGPILTLVLTLENMSNDKPLYGLSIVYHVTPTIYQLSDYFLEVPLIPPNLTYKVEIKVREKSVVIGDTEDSPVEIKKVLRVFIVRKGEAKPIVSAAITMPATDLTYFL
;
A
#
# COMPACT_ATOMS: atom_id res chain seq x y z
N GLY A 1 32.74 -49.58 44.49
CA GLY A 1 32.15 -50.38 43.39
C GLY A 1 31.24 -49.49 42.59
N TYR A 2 31.60 -49.18 41.36
CA TYR A 2 30.73 -48.49 40.40
C TYR A 2 30.78 -49.30 39.10
N SER A 3 29.68 -49.99 38.82
CA SER A 3 29.52 -50.78 37.59
C SER A 3 29.20 -49.85 36.44
N ASN A 4 30.00 -49.94 35.38
CA ASN A 4 29.87 -49.21 34.12
C ASN A 4 28.56 -49.59 33.42
N TYR A 5 27.54 -48.73 33.47
CA TYR A 5 26.37 -48.84 32.62
C TYR A 5 26.68 -48.19 31.26
N ARG A 6 26.79 -49.01 30.21
CA ARG A 6 26.91 -48.54 28.82
C ARG A 6 25.53 -48.12 28.32
N TYR A 7 25.31 -46.81 28.18
CA TYR A 7 24.15 -46.26 27.48
C TYR A 7 24.40 -46.30 25.97
N LYS A 8 23.43 -46.79 25.18
CA LYS A 8 23.55 -46.88 23.72
C LYS A 8 22.36 -46.18 23.05
N THR A 9 22.69 -45.18 22.24
CA THR A 9 21.86 -44.43 21.28
C THR A 9 20.84 -43.44 21.85
N ILE A 10 21.10 -42.15 21.59
CA ILE A 10 20.20 -41.02 21.84
C ILE A 10 19.60 -40.61 20.49
N MET A 11 18.28 -40.72 20.33
CA MET A 11 17.59 -40.19 19.15
C MET A 11 16.75 -38.98 19.57
N VAL A 12 17.14 -37.79 19.12
CA VAL A 12 16.42 -36.53 19.42
C VAL A 12 15.48 -36.23 18.25
N LEU A 13 14.17 -36.27 18.49
CA LEU A 13 13.16 -35.87 17.50
C LEU A 13 12.84 -34.36 17.66
N PRO A 14 12.73 -33.60 16.55
CA PRO A 14 12.82 -32.13 16.59
C PRO A 14 11.50 -31.41 16.86
N LYS A 15 10.48 -32.05 17.46
CA LYS A 15 9.21 -31.37 17.78
C LYS A 15 8.75 -31.67 19.21
N SER A 16 8.91 -30.63 20.02
CA SER A 16 8.40 -30.33 21.37
C SER A 16 8.62 -31.30 22.54
N ASN A 17 9.00 -32.56 22.35
CA ASN A 17 9.28 -33.48 23.46
C ASN A 17 10.57 -34.27 23.21
N THR A 18 11.59 -34.06 24.05
CA THR A 18 12.85 -34.78 23.99
C THR A 18 12.65 -36.18 24.59
N THR A 19 12.69 -37.22 23.77
CA THR A 19 12.58 -38.61 24.24
C THR A 19 13.96 -39.25 24.28
N ILE A 20 14.36 -39.81 25.43
CA ILE A 20 15.64 -40.52 25.62
C ILE A 20 15.33 -41.99 25.91
N PHE A 21 15.89 -42.89 25.09
CA PHE A 21 15.76 -44.33 25.29
C PHE A 21 16.97 -44.86 26.04
N ILE A 22 16.75 -45.57 27.15
CA ILE A 22 17.82 -46.22 27.93
C ILE A 22 17.55 -47.72 27.96
N PHE A 23 18.43 -48.48 27.32
CA PHE A 23 18.38 -49.94 27.36
C PHE A 23 19.24 -50.43 28.52
N THR A 24 18.62 -51.11 29.50
CA THR A 24 19.35 -51.84 30.55
C THR A 24 19.38 -53.33 30.20
N LYS A 25 20.26 -54.10 30.85
CA LYS A 25 20.51 -55.52 30.53
C LYS A 25 19.29 -56.43 30.76
N VAL A 26 18.28 -55.97 31.50
CA VAL A 26 17.12 -56.78 31.91
C VAL A 26 15.80 -56.18 31.43
N GLU A 27 15.67 -54.84 31.39
CA GLU A 27 14.45 -54.15 30.97
C GLU A 27 14.70 -53.02 29.98
N ILE A 28 13.76 -52.83 29.05
CA ILE A 28 13.74 -51.72 28.09
C ILE A 28 12.90 -50.60 28.71
N ILE A 29 13.55 -49.51 29.10
CA ILE A 29 12.90 -48.37 29.76
C ILE A 29 12.97 -47.15 28.83
N MET A 30 11.81 -46.58 28.53
CA MET A 30 11.68 -45.33 27.80
C MET A 30 11.48 -44.18 28.78
N ILE A 31 12.32 -43.15 28.65
CA ILE A 31 12.25 -41.92 29.45
C ILE A 31 11.86 -40.78 28.53
N ILE A 32 10.74 -40.12 28.85
CA ILE A 32 10.26 -38.96 28.09
C ILE A 32 10.49 -37.73 28.95
N LEU A 33 11.25 -36.77 28.41
CA LEU A 33 11.44 -35.44 28.98
C LEU A 33 10.57 -34.45 28.20
N ILE A 34 9.52 -33.97 28.84
CA ILE A 34 8.63 -32.97 28.28
C ILE A 34 9.30 -31.61 28.47
N SER A 35 9.14 -30.68 27.51
CA SER A 35 9.75 -29.34 27.57
C SER A 35 9.35 -28.53 28.81
N GLY A 36 8.28 -28.92 29.51
CA GLY A 36 7.83 -28.36 30.79
C GLY A 36 8.49 -28.94 32.05
N GLY A 37 9.56 -29.74 31.93
CA GLY A 37 10.34 -30.27 33.07
C GLY A 37 9.78 -31.55 33.72
N ALA A 38 8.62 -32.02 33.28
CA ALA A 38 8.06 -33.30 33.73
C ALA A 38 8.81 -34.49 33.09
N ILE A 39 9.07 -35.52 33.91
CA ILE A 39 9.73 -36.76 33.50
C ILE A 39 8.71 -37.91 33.59
N ASN A 40 8.54 -38.66 32.50
CA ASN A 40 7.66 -39.84 32.47
C ASN A 40 8.47 -41.10 32.13
N PHE A 41 8.23 -42.18 32.88
CA PHE A 41 8.88 -43.47 32.69
C PHE A 41 7.88 -44.50 32.15
N LYS A 42 8.24 -45.19 31.06
CA LYS A 42 7.48 -46.32 30.52
C LYS A 42 8.38 -47.53 30.33
N ILE A 43 8.01 -48.66 30.93
CA ILE A 43 8.67 -49.95 30.73
C ILE A 43 8.01 -50.62 29.53
N LEU A 44 8.79 -50.97 28.52
CA LEU A 44 8.29 -51.65 27.32
C LEU A 44 8.38 -53.17 27.47
N LYS A 45 7.39 -53.85 26.89
CA LYS A 45 7.38 -55.32 26.81
C LYS A 45 8.52 -55.79 25.91
N ARG A 46 9.16 -56.91 26.27
CA ARG A 46 10.28 -57.52 25.54
C ARG A 46 9.94 -57.92 24.09
N THR A 47 8.66 -58.09 23.79
CA THR A 47 8.12 -58.50 22.48
C THR A 47 7.50 -57.35 21.69
N ALA A 48 7.76 -56.09 22.06
CA ALA A 48 7.28 -54.95 21.27
C ALA A 48 7.95 -54.94 19.88
N ASP A 49 7.13 -55.03 18.84
CA ASP A 49 7.55 -54.91 17.46
C ASP A 49 7.40 -53.44 17.02
N PHE A 50 8.46 -52.85 16.46
CA PHE A 50 8.50 -51.47 15.97
C PHE A 50 8.50 -51.38 14.45
N ASN A 51 8.22 -52.48 13.77
CA ASN A 51 8.09 -52.46 12.32
C ASN A 51 6.82 -51.69 11.94
N LEU A 52 7.00 -50.54 11.29
CA LEU A 52 5.92 -49.83 10.59
C LEU A 52 5.37 -50.79 9.54
N SER A 53 4.07 -51.09 9.60
CA SER A 53 3.47 -51.86 8.53
C SER A 53 3.44 -51.00 7.26
N ASP A 54 3.84 -51.57 6.11
CA ASP A 54 3.87 -50.87 4.81
C ASP A 54 2.51 -50.28 4.38
N ALA A 55 1.44 -50.64 5.10
CA ALA A 55 0.10 -50.09 4.95
C ALA A 55 -0.02 -48.61 5.34
N GLU A 56 0.81 -48.12 6.28
CA GLU A 56 0.76 -46.71 6.72
C GLU A 56 1.59 -45.78 5.81
N ILE A 57 2.70 -46.29 5.26
CA ILE A 57 3.61 -45.56 4.37
C ILE A 57 2.96 -45.31 2.99
N ASN A 58 2.08 -46.22 2.55
CA ASN A 58 1.33 -46.11 1.28
C ASN A 58 -0.08 -45.51 1.42
N SER A 59 -0.40 -44.92 2.58
CA SER A 59 -1.62 -44.12 2.69
C SER A 59 -1.40 -42.80 1.94
N ASN A 60 -1.76 -42.78 0.65
CA ASN A 60 -1.88 -41.53 -0.11
C ASN A 60 -2.66 -40.53 0.77
N PRO A 61 -2.18 -39.29 0.95
CA PRO A 61 -2.86 -38.34 1.82
C PRO A 61 -4.29 -38.17 1.34
N VAL A 62 -5.26 -38.57 2.17
CA VAL A 62 -6.72 -38.56 1.92
C VAL A 62 -7.26 -37.14 1.67
N GLN A 63 -6.38 -36.13 1.61
CA GLN A 63 -6.71 -34.73 1.41
C GLN A 63 -6.75 -34.29 -0.06
N GLN A 64 -6.34 -35.11 -1.03
CA GLN A 64 -6.41 -34.76 -2.47
C GLN A 64 -7.68 -35.24 -3.19
N THR A 65 -8.67 -35.79 -2.48
CA THR A 65 -9.91 -36.29 -3.11
C THR A 65 -10.94 -35.21 -3.45
N LYS A 66 -10.72 -33.95 -3.05
CA LYS A 66 -11.58 -32.84 -3.48
C LYS A 66 -11.01 -32.20 -4.75
N PRO A 67 -11.60 -32.43 -5.93
CA PRO A 67 -11.15 -31.77 -7.15
C PRO A 67 -11.20 -30.25 -6.95
N LEU A 68 -10.16 -29.56 -7.45
CA LEU A 68 -10.07 -28.11 -7.40
C LEU A 68 -11.35 -27.51 -8.01
N PRO A 69 -11.96 -26.48 -7.40
CA PRO A 69 -13.14 -25.84 -7.94
C PRO A 69 -12.77 -25.00 -9.16
N ILE A 70 -12.54 -25.67 -10.29
CA ILE A 70 -12.25 -25.01 -11.56
C ILE A 70 -13.59 -24.51 -12.12
N PRO A 71 -13.73 -23.20 -12.39
CA PRO A 71 -14.95 -22.67 -12.96
C PRO A 71 -15.22 -23.32 -14.33
N LYS A 72 -16.45 -23.78 -14.53
CA LYS A 72 -16.86 -24.40 -15.80
C LYS A 72 -16.93 -23.34 -16.89
N ARG A 73 -16.44 -23.66 -18.09
CA ARG A 73 -16.57 -22.78 -19.26
C ARG A 73 -18.05 -22.67 -19.64
N SER A 74 -18.55 -21.43 -19.72
CA SER A 74 -19.92 -21.15 -20.11
C SER A 74 -20.11 -21.31 -21.62
N LYS A 75 -21.36 -21.46 -22.06
CA LYS A 75 -21.71 -21.46 -23.49
C LYS A 75 -21.24 -20.18 -24.19
N LEU A 76 -21.39 -19.04 -23.52
CA LEU A 76 -20.93 -17.73 -24.01
C LEU A 76 -19.42 -17.70 -24.26
N PHE A 77 -18.62 -18.28 -23.35
CA PHE A 77 -17.16 -18.35 -23.53
C PHE A 77 -16.78 -19.17 -24.78
N LEU A 78 -17.51 -20.28 -25.03
CA LEU A 78 -17.27 -21.11 -26.21
C LEU A 78 -17.67 -20.39 -27.51
N GLU A 79 -18.82 -19.73 -27.52
CA GLU A 79 -19.28 -18.93 -28.67
C GLU A 79 -18.32 -17.76 -28.96
N GLN A 80 -17.84 -17.06 -27.94
CA GLN A 80 -16.84 -16.00 -28.08
C GLN A 80 -15.51 -16.55 -28.63
N SER A 81 -15.04 -17.70 -28.13
CA SER A 81 -13.81 -18.34 -28.62
C SER A 81 -13.92 -18.72 -30.10
N MET A 82 -15.09 -19.20 -30.54
CA MET A 82 -15.33 -19.52 -31.95
C MET A 82 -15.33 -18.27 -32.83
N ARG A 83 -15.95 -17.18 -32.36
CA ARG A 83 -15.94 -15.88 -33.06
C ARG A 83 -14.53 -15.30 -33.17
N GLU A 84 -13.77 -15.32 -32.07
CA GLU A 84 -12.38 -14.84 -32.04
C GLU A 84 -11.50 -15.66 -32.98
N ARG A 85 -11.70 -16.98 -33.04
CA ARG A 85 -10.97 -17.85 -33.97
C ARG A 85 -11.27 -17.53 -35.43
N GLN A 86 -12.51 -17.20 -35.77
CA GLN A 86 -12.92 -16.89 -37.14
C GLN A 86 -12.40 -15.52 -37.60
N ASN A 87 -12.39 -14.51 -36.71
CA ASN A 87 -12.09 -13.11 -37.06
C ASN A 87 -10.78 -12.59 -36.42
N ALA A 88 -9.83 -13.48 -36.12
CA ALA A 88 -8.62 -13.15 -35.36
C ALA A 88 -7.80 -12.00 -35.98
N THR A 89 -7.66 -11.99 -37.30
CA THR A 89 -6.86 -10.99 -38.03
C THR A 89 -7.47 -9.59 -37.96
N GLU A 90 -8.78 -9.48 -38.16
CA GLU A 90 -9.50 -8.21 -38.09
C GLU A 90 -9.50 -7.65 -36.66
N MET A 91 -9.74 -8.49 -35.66
CA MET A 91 -9.67 -8.12 -34.25
C MET A 91 -8.27 -7.63 -33.86
N HIS A 92 -7.22 -8.31 -34.32
CA HIS A 92 -5.84 -7.88 -34.07
C HIS A 92 -5.56 -6.51 -34.70
N GLN A 93 -5.96 -6.30 -35.96
CA GLN A 93 -5.74 -5.02 -36.65
C GLN A 93 -6.51 -3.87 -35.99
N ALA A 94 -7.76 -4.11 -35.57
CA ALA A 94 -8.55 -3.13 -34.82
C ALA A 94 -7.87 -2.78 -33.50
N PHE A 95 -7.45 -3.79 -32.73
CA PHE A 95 -6.72 -3.59 -31.47
C PHE A 95 -5.44 -2.77 -31.65
N GLN A 96 -4.63 -3.05 -32.67
CA GLN A 96 -3.41 -2.27 -32.94
C GLN A 96 -3.71 -0.80 -33.26
N LYS A 97 -4.73 -0.54 -34.10
CA LYS A 97 -5.14 0.83 -34.43
C LYS A 97 -5.58 1.60 -33.19
N ASP A 98 -6.39 0.98 -32.33
CA ASP A 98 -6.89 1.62 -31.13
C ASP A 98 -5.81 1.78 -30.05
N LEU A 99 -4.90 0.83 -29.93
CA LEU A 99 -3.75 0.92 -29.04
C LEU A 99 -2.82 2.07 -29.42
N ILE A 100 -2.58 2.30 -30.72
CA ILE A 100 -1.81 3.46 -31.20
C ILE A 100 -2.54 4.77 -30.86
N ARG A 101 -3.85 4.84 -31.06
CA ARG A 101 -4.67 6.01 -30.70
C ARG A 101 -4.60 6.29 -29.20
N LEU A 102 -4.72 5.25 -28.36
CA LEU A 102 -4.62 5.37 -26.91
C LEU A 102 -3.24 5.91 -26.50
N ARG A 103 -2.16 5.36 -27.05
CA ARG A 103 -0.79 5.84 -26.79
C ARG A 103 -0.62 7.31 -27.17
N LEU A 104 -1.15 7.71 -28.33
CA LEU A 104 -1.09 9.09 -28.79
C LEU A 104 -1.90 10.02 -27.87
N THR A 105 -3.11 9.63 -27.48
CA THR A 105 -3.94 10.41 -26.54
C THR A 105 -3.28 10.53 -25.18
N ALA A 106 -2.72 9.44 -24.65
CA ALA A 106 -1.98 9.43 -23.38
C ALA A 106 -0.74 10.32 -23.45
N ALA A 107 0.04 10.26 -24.55
CA ALA A 107 1.19 11.12 -24.75
C ALA A 107 0.79 12.61 -24.83
N ARG A 108 -0.29 12.94 -25.54
CA ARG A 108 -0.82 14.32 -25.59
C ARG A 108 -1.25 14.82 -24.22
N ALA A 109 -1.99 14.01 -23.48
CA ALA A 109 -2.41 14.35 -22.12
C ALA A 109 -1.20 14.54 -21.20
N MET A 110 -0.19 13.68 -21.29
CA MET A 110 1.05 13.81 -20.52
C MET A 110 1.78 15.11 -20.85
N VAL A 111 1.92 15.47 -22.13
CA VAL A 111 2.55 16.74 -22.53
C VAL A 111 1.76 17.95 -22.03
N GLN A 112 0.43 17.90 -22.11
CA GLN A 112 -0.45 18.94 -21.55
C GLN A 112 -0.27 19.06 -20.03
N MET A 113 -0.15 17.94 -19.30
CA MET A 113 0.12 17.99 -17.86
C MET A 113 1.52 18.55 -17.55
N HIS A 114 2.52 18.30 -18.41
CA HIS A 114 3.85 18.90 -18.27
C HIS A 114 3.83 20.41 -18.58
N SER A 115 3.00 20.87 -19.52
CA SER A 115 2.84 22.31 -19.78
C SER A 115 2.08 23.01 -18.66
N ASP A 116 1.03 22.38 -18.16
CA ASP A 116 0.15 22.93 -17.13
C ASP A 116 0.72 22.73 -15.71
N GLN A 117 1.82 21.97 -15.59
CA GLN A 117 2.60 21.65 -14.38
C GLN A 117 1.74 21.12 -13.21
N SER A 118 0.52 20.69 -13.50
CA SER A 118 -0.45 20.14 -12.55
C SER A 118 -0.10 18.67 -12.27
N GLY A 119 1.09 18.40 -11.76
CA GLY A 119 1.64 17.06 -11.59
C GLY A 119 2.59 16.96 -10.40
N ILE A 120 2.67 15.76 -9.83
CA ILE A 120 3.49 15.41 -8.67
C ILE A 120 4.95 15.33 -9.13
N GLY A 121 5.75 16.35 -8.80
CA GLY A 121 7.20 16.36 -8.96
C GLY A 121 7.67 16.76 -10.37
N ASN A 122 8.69 17.62 -10.42
CA ASN A 122 9.50 17.78 -11.62
C ASN A 122 10.45 16.57 -11.75
N GLU A 123 10.75 16.14 -12.98
CA GLU A 123 11.72 15.06 -13.26
C GLU A 123 13.11 15.30 -12.62
N GLN A 124 13.44 16.55 -12.29
CA GLN A 124 14.72 16.93 -11.69
C GLN A 124 14.75 16.78 -10.17
N GLU A 125 13.61 16.87 -9.48
CA GLU A 125 13.53 16.84 -8.01
C GLU A 125 12.35 15.97 -7.55
N LEU A 126 12.68 14.86 -6.88
CA LEU A 126 11.71 13.90 -6.36
C LEU A 126 11.04 14.44 -5.09
N VAL A 127 10.14 15.41 -5.26
CA VAL A 127 9.34 16.02 -4.18
C VAL A 127 7.90 15.58 -4.31
N LYS A 128 7.36 15.01 -3.23
CA LYS A 128 5.94 14.66 -3.15
C LYS A 128 5.22 15.67 -2.26
N LEU A 129 4.18 16.28 -2.81
CA LEU A 129 3.28 17.19 -2.09
C LEU A 129 1.96 16.49 -1.79
N SER A 130 1.57 16.50 -0.52
CA SER A 130 0.25 16.02 -0.06
C SER A 130 -0.44 17.14 0.70
N ALA A 131 -1.74 17.32 0.45
CA ALA A 131 -2.55 18.34 1.09
C ALA A 131 -3.76 17.71 1.77
N GLN A 132 -4.06 18.16 2.99
CA GLN A 132 -5.24 17.75 3.75
C GLN A 132 -5.95 19.01 4.26
N VAL A 133 -7.26 19.07 4.10
CA VAL A 133 -8.08 20.17 4.62
C VAL A 133 -8.83 19.66 5.84
N LEU A 134 -8.65 20.33 6.97
CA LEU A 134 -9.26 20.01 8.26
C LEU A 134 -10.22 21.12 8.68
N GLY A 135 -11.35 20.74 9.29
CA GLY A 135 -12.37 21.66 9.77
C GLY A 135 -13.62 21.66 8.88
N LEU A 136 -14.74 22.06 9.48
CA LEU A 136 -16.08 22.13 8.86
C LEU A 136 -16.70 23.54 8.97
N GLY A 137 -15.90 24.53 9.38
CA GLY A 137 -16.37 25.89 9.65
C GLY A 137 -15.74 26.93 8.72
N PRO A 138 -16.07 28.22 8.90
CA PRO A 138 -15.56 29.31 8.06
C PRO A 138 -14.04 29.53 8.19
N ILE A 139 -13.40 28.88 9.16
CA ILE A 139 -11.95 28.83 9.31
C ILE A 139 -11.54 27.36 9.21
N LEU A 140 -10.86 27.04 8.12
CA LEU A 140 -10.33 25.72 7.79
C LEU A 140 -8.82 25.72 8.04
N THR A 141 -8.27 24.58 8.43
CA THR A 141 -6.82 24.39 8.54
C THR A 141 -6.35 23.55 7.35
N LEU A 142 -5.52 24.12 6.49
CA LEU A 142 -4.86 23.41 5.41
C LEU A 142 -3.52 22.88 5.92
N VAL A 143 -3.37 21.57 5.93
CA VAL A 143 -2.13 20.86 6.28
C VAL A 143 -1.43 20.43 5.00
N LEU A 144 -0.25 20.97 4.75
CA LEU A 144 0.63 20.56 3.66
C LEU A 144 1.76 19.67 4.20
N THR A 145 1.99 18.56 3.51
CA THR A 145 3.11 17.65 3.77
C THR A 145 3.98 17.58 2.52
N LEU A 146 5.22 18.04 2.64
CA LEU A 146 6.26 17.90 1.63
C LEU A 146 7.15 16.72 2.02
N GLU A 147 7.35 15.78 1.11
CA GLU A 147 8.16 14.59 1.33
C GLU A 147 9.32 14.58 0.32
N ASN A 148 10.55 14.47 0.83
CA ASN A 148 11.71 14.26 -0.02
C ASN A 148 11.84 12.78 -0.35
N MET A 149 11.53 12.40 -1.59
CA MET A 149 11.66 11.03 -2.07
C MET A 149 13.03 10.73 -2.71
N SER A 150 13.99 11.63 -2.55
CA SER A 150 15.36 11.41 -2.99
C SER A 150 16.12 10.56 -1.97
N ASN A 151 16.96 9.66 -2.45
CA ASN A 151 17.78 8.79 -1.58
C ASN A 151 19.04 9.45 -1.03
N ASP A 152 19.59 10.43 -1.74
CA ASP A 152 20.94 10.97 -1.47
C ASP A 152 21.01 12.50 -1.52
N LYS A 153 20.00 13.16 -2.09
CA LYS A 153 19.99 14.62 -2.25
C LYS A 153 19.04 15.30 -1.25
N PRO A 154 19.53 16.21 -0.39
CA PRO A 154 18.65 17.04 0.41
C PRO A 154 17.97 18.10 -0.46
N LEU A 155 16.75 18.47 -0.11
CA LEU A 155 16.04 19.60 -0.72
C LEU A 155 16.32 20.86 0.08
N TYR A 156 16.67 21.95 -0.59
CA TYR A 156 16.97 23.23 0.05
C TYR A 156 16.57 24.40 -0.84
N GLY A 157 16.35 25.56 -0.22
CA GLY A 157 15.98 26.77 -0.94
C GLY A 157 14.59 26.68 -1.59
N LEU A 158 13.68 25.91 -0.99
CA LEU A 158 12.31 25.79 -1.44
C LEU A 158 11.43 26.84 -0.76
N SER A 159 10.38 27.28 -1.44
CA SER A 159 9.36 28.17 -0.89
C SER A 159 7.98 27.73 -1.35
N ILE A 160 7.00 27.84 -0.46
CA ILE A 160 5.60 27.54 -0.74
C ILE A 160 4.87 28.86 -0.97
N VAL A 161 4.18 28.94 -2.11
CA VAL A 161 3.35 30.07 -2.50
C VAL A 161 1.91 29.60 -2.61
N TYR A 162 1.01 30.31 -1.94
CA TYR A 162 -0.42 30.03 -1.99
C TYR A 162 -1.12 31.05 -2.88
N HIS A 163 -1.91 30.55 -3.83
CA HIS A 163 -2.71 31.37 -4.72
C HIS A 163 -4.19 31.05 -4.55
N VAL A 164 -4.93 32.06 -4.11
CA VAL A 164 -6.38 32.00 -3.88
C VAL A 164 -7.06 33.22 -4.49
N THR A 165 -8.33 33.07 -4.81
CA THR A 165 -9.17 34.21 -5.17
C THR A 165 -9.52 34.98 -3.88
N PRO A 166 -9.10 36.24 -3.71
CA PRO A 166 -9.21 36.98 -2.45
C PRO A 166 -10.65 37.34 -2.06
N THR A 167 -11.58 37.24 -3.00
CA THR A 167 -13.03 37.40 -2.77
C THR A 167 -13.64 36.21 -2.05
N ILE A 168 -13.04 35.01 -2.16
CA ILE A 168 -13.58 33.76 -1.64
C ILE A 168 -12.82 33.32 -0.39
N TYR A 169 -11.49 33.41 -0.41
CA TYR A 169 -10.64 32.93 0.70
C TYR A 169 -9.64 33.99 1.13
N GLN A 170 -9.33 33.99 2.43
CA GLN A 170 -8.26 34.74 3.04
C GLN A 170 -7.35 33.78 3.82
N LEU A 171 -6.07 33.82 3.50
CA LEU A 171 -5.05 33.01 4.18
C LEU A 171 -4.42 33.80 5.33
N SER A 172 -3.90 33.06 6.30
CA SER A 172 -3.02 33.59 7.36
C SER A 172 -1.69 34.03 6.77
N ASP A 173 -1.08 33.15 5.96
CA ASP A 173 0.16 33.41 5.24
C ASP A 173 0.00 33.02 3.76
N TYR A 174 0.57 33.82 2.86
CA TYR A 174 0.55 33.59 1.41
C TYR A 174 1.89 33.07 0.87
N PHE A 175 2.93 33.15 1.68
CA PHE A 175 4.29 32.76 1.33
C PHE A 175 4.99 32.18 2.55
N LEU A 176 5.75 31.10 2.35
CA LEU A 176 6.54 30.45 3.41
C LEU A 176 7.86 29.92 2.85
N GLU A 177 8.97 30.22 3.51
CA GLU A 177 10.25 29.56 3.22
C GLU A 177 10.30 28.17 3.88
N VAL A 178 10.68 27.16 3.10
CA VAL A 178 10.78 25.78 3.56
C VAL A 178 12.21 25.52 4.03
N PRO A 179 12.41 24.96 5.23
CA PRO A 179 13.74 24.60 5.70
C PRO A 179 14.35 23.47 4.86
N LEU A 180 15.64 23.18 5.08
CA LEU A 180 16.29 22.05 4.43
C LEU A 180 15.59 20.74 4.82
N ILE A 181 15.17 19.94 3.84
CA ILE A 181 14.55 18.62 4.03
C ILE A 181 15.56 17.54 3.65
N PRO A 182 16.08 16.77 4.62
CA PRO A 182 16.95 15.63 4.35
C PRO A 182 16.29 14.57 3.45
N PRO A 183 17.09 13.69 2.82
CA PRO A 183 16.59 12.51 2.11
C PRO A 183 15.60 11.70 2.95
N ASN A 184 14.50 11.26 2.34
CA ASN A 184 13.45 10.43 2.96
C ASN A 184 12.74 11.04 4.19
N LEU A 185 12.85 12.36 4.39
CA LEU A 185 12.16 13.06 5.48
C LEU A 185 10.93 13.82 4.95
N THR A 186 9.97 14.02 5.85
CA THR A 186 8.77 14.84 5.60
C THR A 186 8.84 16.14 6.38
N TYR A 187 8.43 17.23 5.73
CA TYR A 187 8.19 18.53 6.32
C TYR A 187 6.70 18.83 6.28
N LYS A 188 6.13 19.19 7.44
CA LYS A 188 4.70 19.49 7.58
C LYS A 188 4.52 20.94 7.96
N VAL A 189 3.55 21.59 7.34
CA VAL A 189 3.12 22.95 7.69
C VAL A 189 1.61 23.06 7.66
N GLU A 190 1.08 23.88 8.54
CA GLU A 190 -0.34 24.15 8.68
C GLU A 190 -0.59 25.64 8.47
N ILE A 191 -1.60 25.96 7.66
CA ILE A 191 -2.07 27.34 7.50
C ILE A 191 -3.57 27.41 7.74
N LYS A 192 -4.02 28.53 8.29
CA LYS A 192 -5.46 28.81 8.45
C LYS A 192 -5.98 29.51 7.20
N VAL A 193 -7.07 28.97 6.66
CA VAL A 193 -7.82 29.49 5.51
C VAL A 193 -9.18 29.94 6.02
N ARG A 194 -9.46 31.23 5.94
CA ARG A 194 -10.78 31.80 6.24
C ARG A 194 -11.58 31.93 4.96
N GLU A 195 -12.78 31.39 4.93
CA GLU A 195 -13.75 31.64 3.88
C GLU A 195 -14.43 32.99 4.09
N LYS A 196 -14.49 33.78 3.02
CA LYS A 196 -15.11 35.11 2.99
C LYS A 196 -16.45 35.11 2.26
N SER A 197 -16.85 34.02 1.61
CA SER A 197 -18.00 34.06 0.71
C SER A 197 -19.28 34.41 1.45
N VAL A 198 -19.67 35.67 1.27
CA VAL A 198 -21.00 36.21 1.47
C VAL A 198 -21.75 35.95 0.17
N VAL A 199 -22.81 35.13 0.23
CA VAL A 199 -23.85 35.14 -0.79
C VAL A 199 -24.70 36.38 -0.51
N ILE A 200 -24.41 37.51 -1.17
CA ILE A 200 -25.39 38.59 -1.33
C ILE A 200 -25.82 38.53 -2.78
N GLY A 201 -27.09 38.18 -2.99
CA GLY A 201 -27.75 38.27 -4.29
C GLY A 201 -28.54 37.00 -4.60
N ASP A 202 -29.74 36.92 -4.04
CA ASP A 202 -30.86 36.27 -4.73
C ASP A 202 -31.05 37.02 -6.05
N THR A 203 -30.45 36.54 -7.12
CA THR A 203 -30.80 36.99 -8.46
C THR A 203 -30.69 35.79 -9.38
N GLU A 204 -31.85 35.35 -9.86
CA GLU A 204 -32.12 34.07 -10.53
C GLU A 204 -31.45 33.88 -11.91
N ASP A 205 -30.44 34.69 -12.27
CA ASP A 205 -29.79 34.59 -13.56
C ASP A 205 -28.35 34.09 -13.43
N SER A 206 -28.21 32.78 -13.68
CA SER A 206 -26.97 31.99 -13.83
C SER A 206 -26.18 31.73 -12.54
N PRO A 207 -26.24 30.51 -11.96
CA PRO A 207 -25.27 30.11 -10.96
C PRO A 207 -23.98 29.75 -11.69
N VAL A 208 -23.11 30.73 -11.96
CA VAL A 208 -21.71 30.42 -12.24
C VAL A 208 -21.14 29.89 -10.93
N GLU A 209 -21.21 28.58 -10.76
CA GLU A 209 -20.63 27.88 -9.60
C GLU A 209 -19.13 28.21 -9.57
N ILE A 210 -18.76 29.18 -8.75
CA ILE A 210 -17.37 29.65 -8.68
C ILE A 210 -16.57 28.50 -8.08
N LYS A 211 -15.78 27.82 -8.92
CA LYS A 211 -14.98 26.68 -8.50
C LYS A 211 -14.02 27.11 -7.38
N LYS A 212 -14.29 26.68 -6.16
CA LYS A 212 -13.51 26.97 -4.95
C LYS A 212 -12.20 26.16 -4.96
N VAL A 213 -11.20 26.67 -5.67
CA VAL A 213 -9.88 26.03 -5.79
C VAL A 213 -8.80 26.90 -5.18
N LEU A 214 -8.04 26.31 -4.25
CA LEU A 214 -6.79 26.87 -3.74
C LEU A 214 -5.63 26.24 -4.50
N ARG A 215 -4.74 27.05 -5.06
CA ARG A 215 -3.54 26.58 -5.75
C ARG A 215 -2.33 26.74 -4.86
N VAL A 216 -1.48 25.72 -4.80
CA VAL A 216 -0.22 25.73 -4.06
C VAL A 216 0.90 25.49 -5.05
N PHE A 217 1.91 26.35 -4.99
CA PHE A 217 3.12 26.25 -5.80
C PHE A 217 4.32 26.07 -4.89
N ILE A 218 5.13 25.06 -5.17
CA ILE A 218 6.46 24.91 -4.58
C ILE A 218 7.45 25.48 -5.58
N VAL A 219 8.26 26.45 -5.17
CA VAL A 219 9.19 27.16 -6.06
C VAL A 219 10.59 27.10 -5.46
N ARG A 220 11.61 26.99 -6.32
CA ARG A 220 13.01 27.11 -5.90
C ARG A 220 13.44 28.56 -5.89
N LYS A 221 14.20 28.96 -4.89
CA LYS A 221 14.79 30.29 -4.83
C LYS A 221 15.67 30.55 -6.07
N GLY A 222 15.30 31.55 -6.86
CA GLY A 222 16.00 31.92 -8.09
C GLY A 222 15.38 31.35 -9.38
N GLU A 223 14.41 30.45 -9.28
CA GLU A 223 13.67 29.93 -10.44
C GLU A 223 12.26 30.50 -10.45
N ALA A 224 11.80 30.98 -11.61
CA ALA A 224 10.43 31.46 -11.77
C ALA A 224 9.41 30.32 -12.02
N LYS A 225 9.91 29.13 -12.37
CA LYS A 225 9.08 27.95 -12.67
C LYS A 225 8.83 27.15 -11.39
N PRO A 226 7.57 26.82 -11.04
CA PRO A 226 7.32 25.98 -9.89
C PRO A 226 7.82 24.54 -10.12
N ILE A 227 8.27 23.92 -9.04
CA ILE A 227 8.70 22.53 -8.98
C ILE A 227 7.50 21.59 -8.95
N VAL A 228 6.49 21.97 -8.17
CA VAL A 228 5.24 21.25 -8.02
C VAL A 228 4.11 22.25 -7.95
N SER A 229 3.03 22.00 -8.68
CA SER A 229 1.77 22.73 -8.58
C SER A 229 0.67 21.77 -8.16
N ALA A 230 -0.11 22.15 -7.15
CA ALA A 230 -1.27 21.39 -6.71
C ALA A 230 -2.51 22.29 -6.68
N ALA A 231 -3.61 21.79 -7.22
CA ALA A 231 -4.93 22.41 -7.12
C ALA A 231 -5.77 21.64 -6.10
N ILE A 232 -6.11 22.31 -5.00
CA ILE A 232 -6.88 21.76 -3.90
C ILE A 232 -8.30 22.30 -4.01
N THR A 233 -9.25 21.41 -4.26
CA THR A 233 -10.67 21.73 -4.17
C THR A 233 -11.03 21.83 -2.69
N MET A 234 -11.48 23.00 -2.26
CA MET A 234 -11.88 23.22 -0.87
C MET A 234 -13.26 22.58 -0.62
N PRO A 235 -13.48 21.94 0.54
CA PRO A 235 -14.78 21.39 0.89
C PRO A 235 -15.83 22.51 1.00
N ALA A 236 -17.10 22.15 0.81
CA ALA A 236 -18.21 23.06 1.08
C ALA A 236 -18.32 23.32 2.59
N THR A 237 -18.53 24.58 2.97
CA THR A 237 -18.73 25.00 4.36
C THR A 237 -20.19 25.37 4.56
N ASP A 238 -20.83 24.83 5.60
CA ASP A 238 -22.14 25.28 6.06
C ASP A 238 -21.97 26.57 6.86
N LEU A 239 -22.12 27.71 6.19
CA LEU A 239 -22.09 29.04 6.82
C LEU A 239 -23.35 29.34 7.66
N THR A 240 -24.34 28.43 7.66
CA THR A 240 -25.67 28.61 8.24
C THR A 240 -25.73 28.58 9.77
N TYR A 241 -24.66 28.16 10.47
CA TYR A 241 -24.67 27.95 11.93
C TYR A 241 -23.84 28.95 12.75
N PHE A 242 -23.26 29.98 12.12
CA PHE A 242 -22.37 30.93 12.81
C PHE A 242 -22.81 32.42 12.70
N LEU A 243 -24.09 32.68 12.44
CA LEU A 243 -24.73 33.99 12.62
C LEU A 243 -25.49 34.05 13.94
#